data_AF-A0A2R8ZI81-F1
#
_entry.id   AF-A0A2R8ZI81-F1
#
_cell.length_a   1.000
_cell.length_b   1.000
_cell.length_c   1.000
_cell.angle_alpha   90.00
_cell.angle_beta   90.00
_cell.angle_gamma   90.00
#
_symmetry.space_group_name_H-M   'P 1'
#
loop_
_entity.id
_entity.type
_entity.pdbx_description
1 polymer ?
#
loop_
_entity_poly.entity_id
_entity_poly.type
_entity_poly.pdbx_seq_one_letter_code
_entity_poly.pdbx_strand_id
1 'polypeptide(L)'
;RKFTEKHEWVTTENGIGTVGISNFAQEALGDVVYCSLPEVGTKLNKQDEFGALESVKAASELYSPLSGEVTEINEALAENPGLVNKSCYEDGWLIKMTLSNPSELDELMSEEAYEKYIKSIEE
;
A
#
# COMPACT_ATOMS: atom_id res chain seq x y z
N ARG A 1 1.39 -0.53 -12.58
CA ARG A 1 1.46 -0.15 -11.15
C ARG A 1 1.49 1.37 -11.08
N LYS A 2 0.80 1.98 -10.11
CA LYS A 2 0.89 3.42 -9.80
C LYS A 2 1.28 3.61 -8.34
N PHE A 3 1.77 4.78 -7.99
CA PHE A 3 2.35 5.06 -6.67
C PHE A 3 1.78 6.34 -6.03
N THR A 4 1.79 6.38 -4.70
CA THR A 4 1.42 7.56 -3.90
C THR A 4 2.68 8.27 -3.40
N GLU A 5 2.54 9.55 -3.01
CA GLU A 5 3.62 10.29 -2.33
C GLU A 5 3.96 9.70 -0.95
N LYS A 6 3.05 8.90 -0.38
CA LYS A 6 3.24 8.16 0.88
C LYS A 6 3.93 6.80 0.68
N HIS A 7 4.51 6.58 -0.50
CA HIS A 7 5.28 5.38 -0.84
C HIS A 7 4.46 4.07 -0.87
N GLU A 8 3.15 4.17 -1.08
CA GLU A 8 2.27 3.04 -1.38
C GLU A 8 2.20 2.82 -2.89
N TRP A 9 1.77 1.62 -3.29
CA TRP A 9 1.48 1.28 -4.67
C TRP A 9 0.09 0.69 -4.82
N VAL A 10 -0.46 0.83 -6.04
CA VAL A 10 -1.67 0.13 -6.47
C VAL A 10 -1.49 -0.49 -7.87
N THR A 11 -1.93 -1.73 -8.04
CA THR A 11 -2.16 -2.35 -9.35
C THR A 11 -3.65 -2.58 -9.53
N THR A 12 -4.14 -2.48 -10.77
CA THR A 12 -5.57 -2.62 -11.05
C THR A 12 -5.81 -3.68 -12.09
N GLU A 13 -6.71 -4.62 -11.81
CA GLU A 13 -7.17 -5.63 -12.74
C GLU A 13 -8.68 -5.80 -12.57
N ASN A 14 -9.44 -5.73 -13.67
CA ASN A 14 -10.89 -5.93 -13.69
C ASN A 14 -11.68 -5.10 -12.65
N GLY A 15 -11.24 -3.87 -12.36
CA GLY A 15 -11.90 -2.97 -11.40
C GLY A 15 -11.55 -3.24 -9.93
N ILE A 16 -10.59 -4.14 -9.66
CA ILE A 16 -10.03 -4.40 -8.34
C ILE A 16 -8.63 -3.78 -8.28
N GLY A 17 -8.40 -2.97 -7.25
CA GLY A 17 -7.11 -2.41 -6.89
C GLY A 17 -6.45 -3.25 -5.81
N THR A 18 -5.25 -3.79 -6.07
CA THR A 18 -4.40 -4.41 -5.06
C THR A 18 -3.42 -3.37 -4.55
N VAL A 19 -3.34 -3.18 -3.23
CA VAL A 19 -2.56 -2.13 -2.58
C VAL A 19 -1.44 -2.72 -1.73
N GLY A 20 -0.28 -2.09 -1.73
CA GLY A 20 0.84 -2.42 -0.85
C GLY A 20 1.79 -1.25 -0.65
N ILE A 21 2.93 -1.48 0.03
CA ILE A 21 3.99 -0.48 0.18
C ILE A 21 5.17 -0.76 -0.77
N SER A 22 5.88 0.28 -1.16
CA SER A 22 7.03 0.18 -2.06
C SER A 22 8.29 -0.37 -1.36
N ASN A 23 9.30 -0.73 -2.15
CA ASN A 23 10.60 -1.12 -1.61
C ASN A 23 11.23 0.00 -0.75
N PHE A 24 11.11 1.25 -1.19
CA PHE A 24 11.61 2.40 -0.42
C PHE A 24 10.95 2.48 0.97
N ALA A 25 9.63 2.28 1.05
CA ALA A 25 8.90 2.31 2.32
C ALA A 25 9.34 1.18 3.26
N GLN A 26 9.47 -0.05 2.75
CA GLN A 26 9.84 -1.18 3.62
C GLN A 26 11.28 -1.05 4.12
N GLU A 27 12.20 -0.52 3.31
CA GLU A 27 13.59 -0.26 3.74
C GLU A 27 13.64 0.81 4.84
N ALA A 28 12.85 1.87 4.71
CA ALA A 28 12.72 2.93 5.71
C ALA A 28 12.16 2.39 7.04
N LEU A 29 11.12 1.55 6.98
CA LEU A 29 10.53 0.88 8.15
C LEU A 29 11.50 -0.12 8.78
N GLY A 30 12.23 -0.89 7.99
CA GLY A 30 12.94 -2.09 8.45
C GLY A 30 11.98 -3.26 8.70
N ASP A 31 12.44 -4.26 9.46
CA ASP A 31 11.72 -5.51 9.68
C ASP A 31 10.32 -5.28 10.28
N VAL A 32 9.29 -5.56 9.49
CA VAL A 32 7.88 -5.43 9.88
C VAL A 32 7.53 -6.58 10.81
N VAL A 33 7.00 -6.23 11.98
CA VAL A 33 6.63 -7.18 13.04
C VAL A 33 5.12 -7.27 13.24
N TYR A 34 4.35 -6.30 12.74
CA TYR A 34 2.90 -6.30 12.85
C TYR A 34 2.24 -5.52 11.71
N CYS A 35 1.09 -5.99 11.24
CA CYS A 35 0.27 -5.35 10.22
C CYS A 35 -1.15 -5.18 10.76
N SER A 36 -1.57 -3.94 11.00
CA SER A 36 -2.96 -3.59 11.31
C SER A 36 -3.69 -3.32 9.99
N LEU A 37 -4.63 -4.19 9.63
CA LEU A 37 -5.40 -4.12 8.40
C LEU A 37 -6.90 -3.96 8.70
N PRO A 38 -7.68 -3.35 7.79
CA PRO A 38 -9.10 -3.09 8.00
C PRO A 38 -9.92 -4.38 7.82
N GLU A 39 -11.20 -4.34 8.19
CA GLU A 39 -12.11 -5.44 7.91
C GLU A 39 -12.55 -5.42 6.42
N VAL A 40 -12.78 -6.61 5.85
CA VAL A 40 -13.44 -6.73 4.54
C VAL A 40 -14.83 -6.09 4.61
N GLY A 41 -15.19 -5.31 3.59
CA GLY A 41 -16.41 -4.50 3.54
C GLY A 41 -16.24 -3.06 4.07
N THR A 42 -15.06 -2.72 4.60
CA THR A 42 -14.74 -1.34 4.99
C THR A 42 -14.77 -0.43 3.77
N LYS A 43 -15.53 0.66 3.85
CA LYS A 43 -15.54 1.72 2.83
C LYS A 43 -14.47 2.75 3.14
N LEU A 44 -13.66 3.06 2.15
CA LEU A 44 -12.56 4.00 2.25
C LEU A 44 -12.74 5.08 1.18
N ASN A 45 -12.49 6.33 1.53
CA ASN A 45 -12.22 7.38 0.56
C ASN A 45 -10.71 7.44 0.32
N LYS A 46 -10.31 8.00 -0.83
CA LYS A 46 -8.92 8.35 -1.08
C LYS A 46 -8.38 9.22 0.07
N GLN A 47 -7.17 8.89 0.55
CA GLN A 47 -6.51 9.49 1.73
C GLN A 47 -7.14 9.15 3.10
N ASP A 48 -8.14 8.30 3.20
CA ASP A 48 -8.54 7.76 4.51
C ASP A 48 -7.46 6.83 5.04
N GLU A 49 -7.17 6.93 6.33
CA GLU A 49 -6.34 5.94 7.03
C GLU A 49 -7.08 4.61 7.07
N PHE A 50 -6.42 3.52 6.67
CA PHE A 50 -7.02 2.18 6.66
C PHE A 50 -6.29 1.19 7.57
N GLY A 51 -5.12 1.54 8.08
CA GLY A 51 -4.29 0.62 8.85
C GLY A 51 -2.93 1.20 9.19
N ALA A 52 -2.05 0.35 9.71
CA ALA A 52 -0.68 0.71 10.05
C ALA A 52 0.25 -0.51 9.95
N LEU A 53 1.52 -0.25 9.63
CA LEU A 53 2.61 -1.23 9.75
C LEU A 53 3.49 -0.85 10.93
N GLU A 54 3.82 -1.83 11.77
CA GLU A 54 4.78 -1.64 12.86
C GLU A 54 6.06 -2.43 12.58
N SER A 55 7.19 -1.79 12.83
CA SER A 55 8.51 -2.38 12.81
C SER A 55 9.20 -2.18 14.17
N VAL A 56 10.38 -2.77 14.33
CA VAL A 56 11.23 -2.50 15.52
C VAL A 56 11.67 -1.02 15.59
N LYS A 57 11.68 -0.31 14.45
CA LYS A 57 12.16 1.07 14.36
C LYS A 57 11.04 2.10 14.50
N ALA A 58 9.89 1.85 13.90
CA ALA A 58 8.83 2.85 13.74
C ALA A 58 7.47 2.20 13.47
N ALA A 59 6.42 3.01 13.56
CA ALA A 59 5.12 2.70 12.97
C ALA A 59 4.89 3.62 11.77
N SER A 60 4.24 3.10 10.72
CA SER A 60 3.78 3.86 9.56
C SER A 60 2.29 3.65 9.39
N GLU A 61 1.54 4.74 9.45
CA GLU A 61 0.13 4.78 9.05
C GLU A 61 0.02 4.49 7.54
N LEU A 62 -1.07 3.83 7.15
CA LEU A 62 -1.38 3.45 5.77
C LEU A 62 -2.63 4.20 5.30
N TYR A 63 -2.54 4.79 4.11
CA TYR A 63 -3.58 5.66 3.56
C TYR A 63 -4.11 5.09 2.25
N SER A 64 -5.42 5.14 2.06
CA SER A 64 -6.02 4.54 0.88
C SER A 64 -5.64 5.33 -0.39
N PRO A 65 -5.08 4.69 -1.43
CA PRO A 65 -4.75 5.38 -2.66
C PRO A 65 -5.99 5.77 -3.47
N LEU A 66 -7.12 5.11 -3.21
CA LEU A 66 -8.36 5.20 -3.99
C LEU A 66 -9.59 5.18 -3.07
N SER A 67 -10.71 5.66 -3.58
CA SER A 67 -12.02 5.51 -2.95
C SER A 67 -12.65 4.18 -3.39
N GLY A 68 -13.27 3.46 -2.45
CA GLY A 68 -13.90 2.16 -2.72
C GLY A 68 -14.26 1.36 -1.48
N GLU A 69 -14.33 0.05 -1.64
CA GLU A 69 -14.66 -0.91 -0.58
C GLU A 69 -13.65 -2.06 -0.56
N VAL A 70 -13.11 -2.37 0.62
CA VAL A 70 -12.15 -3.47 0.83
C VAL A 70 -12.82 -4.80 0.53
N THR A 71 -12.23 -5.59 -0.37
CA THR A 71 -12.75 -6.90 -0.77
C THR A 71 -11.94 -8.06 -0.20
N GLU A 72 -10.66 -7.84 0.11
CA GLU A 72 -9.75 -8.87 0.62
C GLU A 72 -8.64 -8.22 1.45
N ILE A 73 -8.15 -8.93 2.46
CA ILE A 73 -6.93 -8.58 3.20
C ILE A 73 -5.94 -9.73 3.12
N ASN A 74 -4.65 -9.45 3.23
CA ASN A 74 -3.64 -10.49 3.18
C ASN A 74 -3.52 -11.20 4.54
N GLU A 75 -4.29 -12.28 4.71
CA GLU A 75 -4.31 -13.08 5.94
C GLU A 75 -2.94 -13.68 6.29
N ALA A 76 -2.05 -13.89 5.32
CA ALA A 76 -0.71 -14.42 5.57
C ALA A 76 0.16 -13.48 6.42
N LEU A 77 -0.15 -12.17 6.44
CA LEU A 77 0.60 -11.18 7.21
C LEU A 77 0.37 -11.30 8.72
N ALA A 78 -0.69 -11.99 9.16
CA ALA A 78 -0.93 -12.25 10.58
C ALA A 78 0.14 -13.20 11.17
N GLU A 79 0.59 -14.19 10.39
CA GLU A 79 1.63 -15.15 10.81
C GLU A 79 3.03 -14.78 10.29
N ASN A 80 3.11 -14.07 9.15
CA ASN A 80 4.36 -13.74 8.50
C ASN A 80 4.40 -12.29 7.99
N PRO A 81 4.41 -11.30 8.89
CA PRO A 81 4.43 -9.88 8.53
C PRO A 81 5.67 -9.49 7.71
N GLY A 82 6.78 -10.22 7.86
CA GLY A 82 8.00 -10.01 7.08
C GLY A 82 7.87 -10.29 5.57
N LEU A 83 6.74 -10.80 5.09
CA LEU A 83 6.42 -10.82 3.66
C LEU A 83 6.40 -9.42 3.06
N VAL A 84 6.01 -8.40 3.85
CA VAL A 84 6.09 -7.00 3.43
C VAL A 84 7.54 -6.63 3.07
N ASN A 85 8.53 -7.06 3.84
CA ASN A 85 9.93 -6.78 3.53
C ASN A 85 10.45 -7.63 2.35
N LYS A 86 10.07 -8.92 2.29
CA LYS A 86 10.65 -9.88 1.32
C LYS A 86 10.02 -9.83 -0.06
N SER A 87 8.77 -9.39 -0.16
CA SER A 87 7.93 -9.53 -1.36
C SER A 87 6.93 -8.37 -1.47
N CYS A 88 7.36 -7.13 -1.17
CA CYS A 88 6.50 -5.93 -1.06
C CYS A 88 5.59 -5.66 -2.27
N TYR A 89 5.94 -6.16 -3.45
CA TYR A 89 5.20 -5.96 -4.70
C TYR A 89 4.36 -7.15 -5.14
N GLU A 90 4.53 -8.31 -4.49
CA GLU A 90 3.91 -9.58 -4.81
C GLU A 90 3.21 -10.15 -3.55
N ASP A 91 3.83 -11.07 -2.81
CA ASP A 91 3.19 -11.77 -1.67
C ASP A 91 2.94 -10.87 -0.44
N GLY A 92 3.59 -9.70 -0.39
CA GLY A 92 3.48 -8.70 0.67
C GLY A 92 2.41 -7.62 0.43
N TRP A 93 1.46 -7.86 -0.48
CA TRP A 93 0.30 -6.99 -0.66
C TRP A 93 -0.51 -6.87 0.65
N LEU A 94 -1.22 -5.76 0.85
CA LEU A 94 -1.91 -5.46 2.11
C LEU A 94 -3.41 -5.69 2.01
N ILE A 95 -4.05 -5.02 1.06
CA ILE A 95 -5.50 -5.10 0.82
C ILE A 95 -5.80 -5.19 -0.68
N LYS A 96 -6.98 -5.71 -1.01
CA LYS A 96 -7.63 -5.50 -2.29
C LYS A 96 -8.92 -4.72 -2.07
N MET A 97 -9.26 -3.84 -3.00
CA MET A 97 -10.46 -3.03 -2.94
C MET A 97 -11.09 -2.81 -4.30
N THR A 98 -12.39 -2.58 -4.32
CA THR A 98 -13.08 -2.03 -5.50
C THR A 98 -12.69 -0.56 -5.71
N LEU A 99 -12.90 -0.04 -6.93
CA LEU A 99 -12.69 1.37 -7.26
C LEU A 99 -14.05 2.04 -7.49
N SER A 100 -14.46 2.94 -6.61
CA SER A 100 -15.69 3.74 -6.82
C SER A 100 -15.48 4.90 -7.78
N ASN A 101 -14.23 5.38 -7.94
CA ASN A 101 -13.87 6.46 -8.85
C ASN A 101 -12.55 6.16 -9.60
N PRO A 102 -12.60 5.49 -10.76
CA PRO A 102 -11.39 5.12 -11.51
C PRO A 102 -10.50 6.31 -11.95
N SER A 103 -11.03 7.53 -12.05
CA SER A 103 -10.23 8.70 -12.45
C SER A 103 -9.19 9.10 -11.41
N GLU A 104 -9.35 8.69 -10.14
CA GLU A 104 -8.37 8.96 -9.08
C GLU A 104 -7.01 8.32 -9.38
N LEU A 105 -6.97 7.29 -10.22
CA LEU A 105 -5.73 6.71 -10.71
C LEU A 105 -4.88 7.74 -11.47
N ASP A 106 -5.50 8.69 -12.19
CA ASP A 106 -4.78 9.67 -13.02
C ASP A 106 -4.02 10.69 -12.17
N GLU A 107 -4.34 10.80 -10.89
CA GLU A 107 -3.65 11.64 -9.92
C GLU A 107 -2.43 10.94 -9.30
N LEU A 108 -2.28 9.62 -9.50
CA LEU A 108 -1.18 8.85 -8.93
C LEU A 108 0.05 8.87 -9.85
N MET A 109 1.22 8.71 -9.25
CA MET A 109 2.48 8.67 -9.98
C MET A 109 2.58 7.40 -10.83
N SER A 110 3.09 7.56 -12.06
CA SER A 110 3.63 6.43 -12.81
C SER A 110 4.91 5.90 -12.13
N GLU A 111 5.33 4.71 -12.52
CA GLU A 111 6.60 4.13 -12.05
C GLU A 111 7.79 5.04 -12.36
N GLU A 112 7.89 5.58 -13.59
CA GLU A 112 8.94 6.53 -13.97
C GLU A 112 8.92 7.82 -13.13
N ALA A 113 7.72 8.34 -12.82
CA ALA A 113 7.58 9.52 -11.97
C ALA A 113 8.01 9.22 -10.52
N TYR A 114 7.65 8.04 -10.02
CA TYR A 114 8.02 7.59 -8.68
C TYR A 114 9.53 7.37 -8.53
N GLU A 115 10.20 6.78 -9.54
CA GLU A 115 11.65 6.63 -9.57
C GLU A 115 12.38 7.99 -9.48
N LYS A 116 11.89 9.01 -10.19
CA LYS A 116 12.43 10.37 -10.10
C LYS A 116 12.16 10.99 -8.72
N TYR A 117 10.98 10.74 -8.16
CA TYR A 117 10.60 11.22 -6.84
C TYR A 117 11.52 10.66 -5.75
N ILE A 118 11.72 9.34 -5.67
CA ILE A 118 12.61 8.73 -4.66
C ILE A 118 14.06 9.21 -4.83
N LYS A 119 14.53 9.35 -6.07
CA LYS A 119 15.88 9.87 -6.33
C LYS A 119 16.06 11.29 -5.80
N SER A 120 15.03 12.13 -5.90
CA SER A 120 15.08 13.51 -5.37
C SER A 120 15.07 13.60 -3.85
N ILE A 121 14.70 12.52 -3.14
CA ILE A 121 14.74 12.45 -1.67
C ILE A 121 16.14 12.04 -1.18
N GLU A 122 16.87 11.26 -1.97
CA GLU A 122 18.21 10.78 -1.65
C GLU A 122 19.34 11.78 -1.96
N GLU A 123 19.06 12.78 -2.81
CA GLU A 123 19.95 13.90 -3.16
C GLU A 123 19.86 15.05 -2.16
#